data_AF-A0A2Z4UTU9-F1
#
_entry.id   AF-A0A2Z4UTU9-F1
#
_cell.length_a   1.000
_cell.length_b   1.000
_cell.length_c   1.000
_cell.angle_alpha   90.00
_cell.angle_beta   90.00
_cell.angle_gamma   90.00
#
_symmetry.space_group_name_H-M   'P 1'
#
loop_
_entity.id
_entity.type
_entity.pdbx_description
1 polymer ?
#
loop_
_entity_poly.entity_id
_entity_poly.type
_entity_poly.pdbx_seq_one_letter_code
_entity_poly.pdbx_strand_id
1 'polypeptide(L)'
;MLQKPDAFRAVIAGGPDIRPDSRLWNGHPQEKAQNSPPELAQKLIDRKGPEVDLAFQVGTKGSDVQNRPPIEKFVKDYTKGPVKTMLHIDEGGGHDAYTYVPGMYDGGLIQWISKLMRGPVPSP
;
A
#
# COMPACT_ATOMS: atom_id res chain seq x y z
N MET A 1 -8.54 2.20 0.52
CA MET A 1 -7.94 3.24 -0.35
C MET A 1 -8.24 2.98 -1.83
N LEU A 2 -7.76 1.89 -2.44
CA LEU A 2 -7.92 1.64 -3.89
C LEU A 2 -9.37 1.55 -4.40
N GLN A 3 -10.35 1.21 -3.54
CA GLN A 3 -11.78 1.24 -3.87
C GLN A 3 -12.36 2.67 -3.99
N LYS A 4 -11.69 3.66 -3.37
CA LYS A 4 -12.12 5.07 -3.27
C LYS A 4 -10.95 6.02 -3.61
N PRO A 5 -10.34 5.87 -4.80
CA PRO A 5 -9.11 6.57 -5.15
C PRO A 5 -9.33 8.08 -5.39
N ASP A 6 -10.58 8.51 -5.62
CA ASP A 6 -10.93 9.94 -5.70
C ASP A 6 -10.99 10.62 -4.31
N ALA A 7 -11.16 9.82 -3.25
CA ALA A 7 -11.18 10.31 -1.87
C ALA A 7 -9.82 10.17 -1.17
N PHE A 8 -9.03 9.17 -1.56
CA PHE A 8 -7.76 8.85 -0.93
C PHE A 8 -6.63 8.84 -1.96
N ARG A 9 -5.85 9.92 -1.97
CA ARG A 9 -4.69 10.09 -2.85
C ARG A 9 -3.51 9.19 -2.47
N ALA A 10 -3.27 8.98 -1.18
CA ALA A 10 -2.08 8.29 -0.69
C ALA A 10 -2.36 7.44 0.56
N VAL A 11 -1.52 6.42 0.81
CA VAL A 11 -1.55 5.59 2.03
C VAL A 11 -0.14 5.12 2.40
N ILE A 12 0.14 4.99 3.70
CA ILE A 12 1.26 4.20 4.24
C ILE A 12 0.67 2.91 4.81
N ALA A 13 1.08 1.76 4.30
CA ALA A 13 0.65 0.44 4.74
C ALA A 13 1.84 -0.34 5.32
N GLY A 14 1.86 -0.50 6.65
CA GLY A 14 2.84 -1.31 7.38
C GLY A 14 2.40 -2.77 7.49
N GLY A 15 3.27 -3.69 7.07
CA GLY A 15 3.06 -5.14 7.11
C GLY A 15 1.83 -5.71 6.40
N PRO A 16 1.24 -5.08 5.36
CA PRO A 16 -0.08 -5.47 4.89
C PRO A 16 -0.10 -6.89 4.33
N ASP A 17 -1.14 -7.66 4.68
CA ASP A 17 -1.50 -8.83 3.88
C ASP A 17 -2.37 -8.37 2.71
N ILE A 18 -1.79 -8.43 1.51
CA ILE A 18 -2.45 -7.99 0.28
C ILE A 18 -3.02 -9.15 -0.54
N ARG A 19 -2.95 -10.38 -0.02
CA ARG A 19 -3.46 -11.56 -0.74
C ARG A 19 -4.92 -11.79 -0.35
N PRO A 20 -5.83 -11.90 -1.33
CA PRO A 20 -7.20 -12.31 -1.06
C PRO A 20 -7.33 -13.85 -1.02
N ASP A 21 -6.43 -14.56 -0.35
CA ASP A 21 -6.32 -16.03 -0.38
C ASP A 21 -6.91 -16.75 0.84
N SER A 22 -7.47 -16.00 1.79
CA SER A 22 -8.20 -16.57 2.93
C SER A 22 -9.36 -17.48 2.49
N ARG A 23 -9.51 -18.61 3.18
CA ARG A 23 -10.65 -19.54 3.00
C ARG A 23 -11.99 -18.87 3.33
N LEU A 24 -11.98 -17.78 4.09
CA LEU A 24 -13.17 -17.01 4.45
C LEU A 24 -13.84 -16.35 3.24
N TRP A 25 -13.15 -16.27 2.09
CA TRP A 25 -13.75 -15.80 0.84
C TRP A 25 -14.65 -16.83 0.14
N ASN A 26 -14.74 -18.07 0.64
CA ASN A 26 -15.59 -19.08 0.02
C ASN A 26 -17.07 -18.64 0.03
N GLY A 27 -17.72 -18.65 -1.13
CA GLY A 27 -19.07 -18.10 -1.31
C GLY A 27 -19.13 -16.58 -1.55
N HIS A 28 -18.00 -15.87 -1.50
CA HIS A 28 -17.91 -14.41 -1.65
C HIS A 28 -16.92 -13.95 -2.75
N PRO A 29 -17.01 -14.48 -3.99
CA PRO A 29 -16.04 -14.16 -5.04
C PRO A 29 -16.10 -12.69 -5.48
N GLN A 30 -17.29 -12.07 -5.42
CA GLN A 30 -17.46 -10.67 -5.82
C GLN A 30 -16.82 -9.73 -4.80
N GLU A 31 -17.04 -9.98 -3.51
CA GLU A 31 -16.48 -9.21 -2.41
C GLU A 31 -14.97 -9.39 -2.37
N LYS A 32 -14.48 -10.62 -2.61
CA LYS A 32 -13.04 -10.90 -2.76
C LYS A 32 -12.41 -10.04 -3.85
N ALA A 33 -13.00 -10.02 -5.04
CA ALA A 33 -12.54 -9.23 -6.17
C ALA A 33 -12.56 -7.72 -5.90
N GLN A 34 -13.60 -7.24 -5.21
CA GLN A 34 -13.74 -5.83 -4.82
C GLN A 34 -12.76 -5.39 -3.74
N ASN A 35 -12.17 -6.32 -3.00
CA ASN A 35 -11.21 -6.05 -1.94
C ASN A 35 -9.77 -6.48 -2.28
N SER A 36 -9.54 -7.09 -3.45
CA SER A 36 -8.23 -7.54 -3.93
C SER A 36 -7.36 -6.36 -4.39
N PRO A 37 -6.24 -6.03 -3.72
CA PRO A 37 -5.36 -4.95 -4.15
C PRO A 37 -4.82 -5.12 -5.58
N PRO A 38 -4.35 -6.31 -6.03
CA PRO A 38 -3.94 -6.51 -7.41
C PRO A 38 -5.03 -6.22 -8.44
N GLU A 39 -6.26 -6.66 -8.20
CA GLU A 39 -7.38 -6.41 -9.12
C GLU A 39 -7.78 -4.94 -9.16
N LEU A 40 -7.83 -4.30 -8.00
CA LEU A 40 -8.14 -2.88 -7.92
C LEU A 40 -7.06 -2.03 -8.58
N ALA A 41 -5.77 -2.34 -8.36
CA ALA A 41 -4.66 -1.66 -9.02
C ALA A 41 -4.70 -1.85 -10.54
N GLN A 42 -4.99 -3.06 -11.03
CA GLN A 42 -5.15 -3.29 -12.47
C GLN A 42 -6.29 -2.44 -13.05
N LYS A 43 -7.45 -2.42 -12.38
CA LYS A 43 -8.59 -1.56 -12.79
C LYS A 43 -8.20 -0.08 -12.84
N LEU A 44 -7.40 0.42 -11.89
CA LEU A 44 -6.88 1.79 -11.91
C LEU A 44 -6.00 2.04 -13.14
N ILE A 45 -5.11 1.10 -13.45
CA ILE A 45 -4.20 1.20 -14.58
C ILE A 45 -4.97 1.22 -15.90
N ASP A 46 -5.93 0.30 -16.06
CA ASP A 46 -6.72 0.16 -17.28
C ASP A 46 -7.55 1.42 -17.56
N ARG A 47 -8.14 2.01 -16.51
CA ARG A 47 -8.91 3.26 -16.62
C ARG A 47 -8.04 4.53 -16.62
N LYS A 48 -6.72 4.40 -16.42
CA LYS A 48 -5.72 5.48 -16.48
C LYS A 48 -5.89 6.62 -15.46
N GLY A 49 -6.45 6.36 -14.28
CA GLY A 49 -6.51 7.35 -13.19
C GLY A 49 -7.72 7.21 -12.27
N PRO A 50 -7.96 8.13 -11.33
CA PRO A 50 -7.00 9.02 -10.66
C PRO A 50 -5.70 8.35 -10.22
N GLU A 51 -4.66 9.17 -10.08
CA GLU A 51 -3.37 8.75 -9.54
C GLU A 51 -3.47 8.43 -8.05
N VAL A 52 -2.79 7.38 -7.60
CA VAL A 52 -2.71 6.97 -6.20
C VAL A 52 -1.27 6.63 -5.81
N ASP A 53 -0.90 6.94 -4.57
CA ASP A 53 0.44 6.70 -4.01
C ASP A 53 0.37 5.68 -2.87
N LEU A 54 1.05 4.55 -3.05
CA LEU A 54 1.09 3.43 -2.10
C LEU A 54 2.48 3.32 -1.49
N ALA A 55 2.64 3.81 -0.27
CA ALA A 55 3.83 3.54 0.53
C ALA A 55 3.62 2.22 1.27
N PHE A 56 4.53 1.28 1.05
CA PHE A 56 4.59 0.02 1.77
C PHE A 56 5.77 0.03 2.72
N GLN A 57 5.58 -0.60 3.87
CA GLN A 57 6.61 -0.87 4.85
C GLN A 57 6.47 -2.31 5.30
N VAL A 58 7.56 -3.05 5.43
CA VAL A 58 7.52 -4.45 5.89
C VAL A 58 8.84 -4.83 6.57
N GLY A 59 8.75 -5.56 7.68
CA GLY A 59 9.90 -6.07 8.41
C GLY A 59 10.54 -7.30 7.77
N THR A 60 11.63 -7.76 8.38
CA THR A 60 12.36 -8.96 7.96
C THR A 60 12.31 -10.10 8.98
N LYS A 61 11.46 -9.99 10.01
CA LYS A 61 11.22 -11.02 11.04
C LYS A 61 9.73 -11.33 11.22
N GLY A 62 9.43 -12.43 11.89
CA GLY A 62 8.06 -12.81 12.25
C GLY A 62 7.17 -13.06 11.04
N SER A 63 5.89 -12.69 11.14
CA SER A 63 4.90 -12.85 10.06
C SER A 63 5.21 -11.99 8.83
N ASP A 64 5.97 -10.91 8.97
CA ASP A 64 6.32 -10.01 7.86
C ASP A 64 7.19 -10.70 6.80
N VAL A 65 7.97 -11.71 7.18
CA VAL A 65 8.72 -12.55 6.24
C VAL A 65 7.79 -13.19 5.20
N GLN A 66 6.55 -13.51 5.58
CA GLN A 66 5.55 -14.10 4.69
C GLN A 66 4.81 -13.06 3.85
N ASN A 67 4.67 -11.83 4.36
CA ASN A 67 3.97 -10.73 3.68
C ASN A 67 4.87 -9.98 2.69
N ARG A 68 6.19 -9.99 2.90
CA ARG A 68 7.15 -9.27 2.05
C ARG A 68 7.13 -9.72 0.58
N PRO A 69 7.23 -11.01 0.21
CA PRO A 69 7.29 -11.39 -1.20
C PRO A 69 6.05 -10.99 -2.02
N PRO A 70 4.80 -11.14 -1.50
CA PRO A 70 3.63 -10.57 -2.15
C PRO A 70 3.72 -9.06 -2.39
N ILE A 71 4.19 -8.29 -1.41
CA ILE A 71 4.34 -6.83 -1.52
C ILE A 71 5.37 -6.47 -2.59
N GLU A 72 6.55 -7.09 -2.57
CA GLU A 72 7.60 -6.89 -3.58
C GLU A 72 7.08 -7.20 -4.99
N LYS A 73 6.33 -8.30 -5.14
CA LYS A 73 5.67 -8.65 -6.40
C LYS A 73 4.65 -7.59 -6.83
N PHE A 74 3.83 -7.10 -5.90
CA PHE A 74 2.86 -6.05 -6.20
C PHE A 74 3.55 -4.77 -6.69
N VAL A 75 4.60 -4.33 -5.99
CA VAL A 75 5.42 -3.17 -6.38
C VAL A 75 5.99 -3.37 -7.78
N LYS A 76 6.57 -4.54 -8.07
CA LYS A 76 7.11 -4.86 -9.39
C LYS A 76 6.05 -4.81 -10.49
N ASP A 77 4.89 -5.41 -10.26
CA ASP A 77 3.89 -5.64 -11.30
C ASP A 77 2.97 -4.43 -11.54
N TYR A 78 2.72 -3.62 -10.50
CA TYR A 78 1.70 -2.57 -10.50
C TYR A 78 2.22 -1.15 -10.36
N THR A 79 3.54 -0.92 -10.19
CA THR A 79 4.09 0.44 -10.23
C THR A 79 4.15 0.98 -11.66
N LYS A 80 3.00 1.37 -12.19
CA LYS A 80 2.83 1.86 -13.56
C LYS A 80 1.58 2.70 -13.70
N GLY A 81 1.59 3.58 -14.69
CA GLY A 81 0.47 4.49 -14.96
C GLY A 81 0.10 5.29 -13.71
N PRO A 82 -1.18 5.25 -13.27
CA PRO A 82 -1.66 6.01 -12.12
C PRO A 82 -1.30 5.40 -10.75
N VAL A 83 -0.71 4.20 -10.70
CA VAL A 83 -0.33 3.58 -9.42
C VAL A 83 1.16 3.84 -9.19
N LYS A 84 1.46 4.68 -8.21
CA LYS A 84 2.83 4.94 -7.74
C LYS A 84 3.05 4.18 -6.45
N THR A 85 4.23 3.59 -6.29
CA THR A 85 4.56 2.89 -5.06
C THR A 85 5.94 3.29 -4.54
N MET A 86 6.10 3.14 -3.23
CA MET A 86 7.37 3.19 -2.52
C MET A 86 7.38 2.01 -1.55
N LEU A 87 8.52 1.34 -1.40
CA LEU A 87 8.67 0.23 -0.46
C LEU A 87 9.87 0.51 0.45
N HIS A 88 9.63 0.48 1.76
CA HIS A 88 10.66 0.45 2.78
C HIS A 88 10.71 -0.93 3.45
N ILE A 89 11.91 -1.41 3.72
CA ILE A 89 12.16 -2.67 4.42
C ILE A 89 12.79 -2.32 5.77
N ASP A 90 12.09 -2.66 6.86
CA ASP A 90 12.60 -2.47 8.22
C ASP A 90 13.51 -3.63 8.57
N GLU A 91 14.81 -3.46 8.36
CA GLU A 91 15.79 -4.50 8.64
C GLU A 91 15.80 -4.88 10.13
N GLY A 92 15.52 -6.15 10.40
CA GLY A 92 15.39 -6.69 11.74
C GLY A 92 14.06 -6.39 12.43
N GLY A 93 13.12 -5.70 11.76
CA GLY A 93 11.78 -5.39 12.27
C GLY A 93 10.75 -6.50 12.04
N GLY A 94 9.63 -6.40 12.76
CA GLY A 94 8.56 -7.40 12.76
C GLY A 94 7.18 -6.77 12.55
N HIS A 95 6.14 -7.57 12.78
CA HIS A 95 4.75 -7.13 12.61
C HIS A 95 4.24 -6.37 13.84
N ASP A 96 4.82 -5.19 14.08
CA ASP A 96 4.54 -4.39 15.26
C ASP A 96 4.71 -2.88 15.02
N ALA A 97 4.00 -2.09 15.84
CA ALA A 97 4.07 -0.64 15.76
C ALA A 97 5.44 -0.09 16.21
N TYR A 98 6.20 -0.85 17.00
CA TYR A 98 7.49 -0.43 17.52
C TYR A 98 8.50 -0.25 16.38
N THR A 99 8.46 -1.11 15.36
CA THR A 99 9.29 -0.93 14.16
C THR A 99 8.62 -0.10 13.09
N TYR A 100 7.29 -0.19 12.91
CA TYR A 100 6.64 0.57 11.85
C TYR A 100 6.67 2.08 12.06
N VAL A 101 6.35 2.58 13.26
CA VAL A 101 6.25 4.03 13.48
C VAL A 101 7.57 4.76 13.20
N PRO A 102 8.73 4.31 13.71
CA PRO A 102 10.02 4.89 13.34
C PRO A 102 10.31 4.75 11.84
N GLY A 103 10.11 3.57 11.26
CA GLY A 103 10.42 3.36 9.84
C GLY A 103 9.50 4.12 8.86
N MET A 104 8.34 4.61 9.29
CA MET A 104 7.57 5.59 8.50
C MET A 104 8.36 6.89 8.26
N TYR A 105 9.16 7.31 9.25
CA TYR A 105 10.04 8.46 9.17
C TYR A 105 11.41 8.09 8.58
N ASP A 106 12.07 7.07 9.13
CA ASP A 106 13.43 6.68 8.74
C ASP A 106 13.47 6.14 7.30
N GLY A 107 12.41 5.46 6.87
CA GLY A 107 12.21 4.99 5.51
C GLY A 107 11.77 6.07 4.53
N GLY A 108 11.59 7.31 4.97
CA GLY A 108 11.19 8.44 4.12
C GLY A 108 9.75 8.40 3.62
N LEU A 109 8.91 7.49 4.13
CA LEU A 109 7.55 7.27 3.64
C LEU A 109 6.65 8.47 3.93
N ILE A 110 6.76 9.05 5.13
CA ILE A 110 6.03 10.26 5.51
C ILE A 110 6.45 11.43 4.61
N GLN A 111 7.76 11.61 4.38
CA GLN A 111 8.30 12.68 3.56
C GLN A 111 7.87 12.53 2.09
N TRP A 112 7.84 11.30 1.58
CA TRP A 112 7.39 11.02 0.23
C TRP A 112 5.93 11.41 0.03
N ILE A 113 5.03 10.97 0.92
CA ILE A 113 3.61 11.35 0.85
C ILE A 113 3.42 12.85 1.10
N SER A 114 4.18 13.44 2.01
CA SER A 114 4.05 14.88 2.34
C SER A 114 4.32 15.79 1.15
N LYS A 115 5.19 15.38 0.21
CA LYS A 115 5.44 16.12 -1.04
C LYS A 115 4.27 16.09 -2.02
N LEU A 116 3.40 15.09 -1.90
CA LEU A 116 2.28 14.84 -2.80
C LEU A 116 0.98 15.49 -2.28
N MET A 117 0.89 15.68 -0.97
CA MET A 117 -0.27 16.25 -0.31
C MET A 117 -0.12 17.76 -0.16
N ARG A 118 -1.11 18.52 -0.64
CA ARG A 118 -1.17 19.96 -0.36
C ARG A 118 -1.67 20.16 1.06
N GLY A 119 -0.85 20.80 1.89
CA GLY A 119 -1.29 21.29 3.20
C GLY A 119 -2.37 22.37 3.05
N PRO A 120 -3.12 22.67 4.11
CA PRO A 120 -4.04 23.79 4.12
C PRO A 120 -3.27 25.08 3.83
N VAL A 121 -3.75 25.87 2.87
CA VAL A 121 -3.25 27.22 2.63
C VAL A 121 -4.11 28.16 3.46
N PRO A 122 -3.52 29.04 4.30
CA PRO A 122 -4.28 30.04 5.03
C PRO A 122 -5.15 30.84 4.06
N SER A 123 -6.41 31.11 4.42
CA SER A 123 -7.20 32.09 3.68
C SER A 123 -6.53 33.46 3.81
N PRO A 124 -6.52 34.27 2.72
CA PRO A 124 -5.99 35.63 2.76
C PRO A 124 -6.59 36.51 3.85
#